data_AF-A0AB74BY40-F1
#
_entry.id   AF-A0AB74BY40-F1
#
_cell.length_a   1.000
_cell.length_b   1.000
_cell.length_c   1.000
_cell.angle_alpha   90.00
_cell.angle_beta   90.00
_cell.angle_gamma   90.00
#
_symmetry.space_group_name_H-M   'P 1'
#
loop_
_entity.id
_entity.type
_entity.pdbx_description
1 polymer ?
#
loop_
_entity_poly.entity_id
_entity_poly.type
_entity_poly.pdbx_seq_one_letter_code
_entity_poly.pdbx_strand_id
1 'polypeptide(L)'
;MQYGTPDGSAKRLSEAISTETTNWKPSIYPLGEIYSCSKHVVVLQTGITSLRDLTVDVFDKAKRTLLNASHLLWVYHLDSPDAQMIVGLTRSLRSEGFGRIATLGLEAKDIEKPTPSILAAMDALWPVDGERSCKELDFRACGSDLVVPRVTNDTVANAFVHKETHEKTISVQPFYQSGRRFKLEIASPGSLDTLYFADDNVGMLGDDEIEIEVKATGLNFKDIVVAMCQLAQPWLGIECSGVISSVGKNVSSFTVGQRVVALPEGAFSTYALSRAASAAPIPENI
;
A
#
# COMPACT_ATOMS: atom_id res chain seq x y z
N MET A 1 -10.40 -10.79 31.41
CA MET A 1 -9.12 -11.52 31.49
C MET A 1 -8.04 -10.62 30.90
N GLN A 2 -6.79 -10.81 31.29
CA GLN A 2 -5.67 -10.05 30.77
C GLN A 2 -4.67 -11.00 30.09
N TYR A 3 -4.19 -10.59 28.92
CA TYR A 3 -3.22 -11.28 28.10
C TYR A 3 -1.98 -10.39 27.94
N GLY A 4 -0.93 -10.70 28.71
CA GLY A 4 0.28 -9.89 28.79
C GLY A 4 0.50 -9.27 30.17
N THR A 5 1.31 -8.21 30.24
CA THR A 5 1.73 -7.61 31.51
C THR A 5 0.57 -6.87 32.21
N PRO A 6 0.30 -7.12 33.50
CA PRO A 6 -0.69 -6.36 34.27
C PRO A 6 -0.38 -4.86 34.32
N ASP A 7 -1.33 -4.04 33.89
CA ASP A 7 -1.23 -2.58 33.78
C ASP A 7 -2.41 -1.82 34.43
N GLY A 8 -3.28 -2.56 35.13
CA GLY A 8 -4.49 -2.04 35.77
C GLY A 8 -5.67 -1.77 34.83
N SER A 9 -5.54 -1.97 33.52
CA SER A 9 -6.62 -1.77 32.54
C SER A 9 -7.85 -2.65 32.85
N ALA A 10 -7.63 -3.93 33.18
CA ALA A 10 -8.70 -4.86 33.55
C ALA A 10 -9.47 -4.41 34.81
N LYS A 11 -8.78 -3.78 35.76
CA LYS A 11 -9.40 -3.25 36.99
C LYS A 11 -10.25 -2.02 36.67
N ARG A 12 -9.70 -1.06 35.90
CA ARG A 12 -10.44 0.14 35.46
C ARG A 12 -11.70 -0.23 34.67
N LEU A 13 -11.60 -1.20 33.75
CA LEU A 13 -12.75 -1.69 32.99
C LEU A 13 -13.79 -2.36 33.90
N SER A 14 -13.35 -3.19 34.85
CA SER A 14 -14.25 -3.84 35.82
C SER A 14 -15.00 -2.83 36.70
N GLU A 15 -14.32 -1.77 37.14
CA GLU A 15 -14.93 -0.68 37.91
C GLU A 15 -15.96 0.07 37.06
N ALA A 16 -15.58 0.47 35.84
CA ALA A 16 -16.47 1.20 34.93
C ALA A 16 -17.72 0.41 34.55
N ILE A 17 -17.59 -0.88 34.19
CA ILE A 17 -18.74 -1.74 33.92
C ILE A 17 -19.68 -1.79 35.13
N SER A 18 -19.12 -1.88 36.35
CA SER A 18 -19.91 -1.96 37.59
C SER A 18 -20.60 -0.64 37.95
N THR A 19 -20.06 0.52 37.54
CA THR A 19 -20.63 1.84 37.81
C THR A 19 -21.59 2.31 36.73
N GLU A 20 -21.30 2.01 35.46
CA GLU A 20 -22.03 2.53 34.29
C GLU A 20 -23.14 1.58 33.83
N THR A 21 -23.08 0.29 34.19
CA THR A 21 -24.09 -0.70 33.82
C THR A 21 -24.61 -1.47 35.04
N THR A 22 -25.93 -1.63 35.14
CA THR A 22 -26.55 -2.40 36.25
C THR A 22 -26.66 -3.89 35.94
N ASN A 23 -26.43 -4.28 34.69
CA ASN A 23 -26.74 -5.60 34.17
C ASN A 23 -25.54 -6.56 34.19
N TRP A 24 -24.33 -6.02 34.26
CA TRP A 24 -23.10 -6.81 34.25
C TRP A 24 -22.42 -6.79 35.60
N LYS A 25 -21.97 -7.97 36.05
CA LYS A 25 -21.13 -8.12 37.25
C LYS A 25 -19.78 -8.71 36.85
N PRO A 26 -18.79 -7.87 36.52
CA PRO A 26 -17.51 -8.34 36.01
C PRO A 26 -16.69 -9.04 37.10
N SER A 27 -15.83 -9.95 36.68
CA SER A 27 -14.83 -10.61 37.53
C SER A 27 -13.56 -10.81 36.72
N ILE A 28 -12.41 -10.60 37.36
CA ILE A 28 -11.11 -10.67 36.70
C ILE A 28 -10.50 -12.04 36.99
N TYR A 29 -10.11 -12.74 35.92
CA TYR A 29 -9.44 -14.04 35.98
C TYR A 29 -8.15 -14.01 35.15
N PRO A 30 -7.14 -14.82 35.52
CA PRO A 30 -6.02 -15.14 34.65
C PRO A 30 -6.46 -15.76 33.32
N LEU A 31 -5.64 -15.62 32.28
CA LEU A 31 -5.89 -16.27 30.99
C LEU A 31 -5.92 -17.80 31.15
N GLY A 32 -6.88 -18.46 30.52
CA GLY A 32 -7.02 -19.93 30.51
C GLY A 32 -7.86 -20.51 31.65
N GLU A 33 -8.21 -19.72 32.67
CA GLU A 33 -9.06 -20.12 33.79
C GLU A 33 -10.55 -19.90 33.48
N ILE A 34 -11.06 -20.54 32.43
CA ILE A 34 -12.48 -20.54 32.07
C ILE A 34 -13.17 -21.78 32.65
N TYR A 35 -13.95 -21.59 33.71
CA TYR A 35 -14.66 -22.68 34.40
C TYR A 35 -16.13 -22.87 33.95
N SER A 36 -16.66 -21.98 33.11
CA SER A 36 -18.05 -22.04 32.65
C SER A 36 -18.23 -21.42 31.28
N CYS A 37 -18.85 -22.16 30.36
CA CYS A 37 -19.09 -21.74 28.98
C CYS A 37 -20.15 -20.63 28.86
N SER A 38 -21.03 -20.44 29.86
CA SER A 38 -22.14 -19.48 29.77
C SER A 38 -21.76 -18.02 30.01
N LYS A 39 -20.47 -17.72 30.30
CA LYS A 39 -20.01 -16.37 30.59
C LYS A 39 -19.53 -15.64 29.34
N HIS A 40 -19.76 -14.33 29.32
CA HIS A 40 -19.17 -13.41 28.35
C HIS A 40 -17.75 -13.07 28.80
N VAL A 41 -16.78 -13.21 27.88
CA VAL A 41 -15.35 -13.06 28.20
C VAL A 41 -14.79 -11.89 27.42
N VAL A 42 -14.24 -10.90 28.14
CA VAL A 42 -13.42 -9.85 27.53
C VAL A 42 -11.95 -10.17 27.84
N VAL A 43 -11.13 -10.28 26.80
CA VAL A 43 -9.67 -10.44 26.90
C VAL A 43 -9.02 -9.13 26.53
N LEU A 44 -8.25 -8.54 27.44
CA LEU A 44 -7.46 -7.35 27.19
C LEU A 44 -6.02 -7.76 26.90
N GLN A 45 -5.56 -7.55 25.67
CA GLN A 45 -4.17 -7.72 25.32
C GLN A 45 -3.40 -6.46 25.68
N THR A 46 -2.41 -6.59 26.56
CA THR A 46 -1.66 -5.47 27.14
C THR A 46 -0.17 -5.63 26.95
N GLY A 47 0.52 -4.52 26.68
CA GLY A 47 1.96 -4.51 26.43
C GLY A 47 2.35 -5.10 25.05
N ILE A 48 3.60 -5.53 24.93
CA ILE A 48 4.17 -6.14 23.71
C ILE A 48 3.84 -7.63 23.54
N THR A 49 3.04 -8.20 24.45
CA THR A 49 2.71 -9.64 24.38
C THR A 49 1.85 -9.91 23.16
N SER A 50 2.33 -10.79 22.29
CA SER A 50 1.72 -11.11 21.01
C SER A 50 1.80 -12.61 20.74
N LEU A 51 1.17 -13.05 19.65
CA LEU A 51 1.27 -14.44 19.21
C LEU A 51 2.64 -14.79 18.61
N ARG A 52 3.55 -13.82 18.45
CA ARG A 52 4.87 -14.01 17.83
C ARG A 52 5.81 -14.85 18.70
N ASP A 53 5.89 -14.52 19.99
CA ASP A 53 6.85 -15.11 20.94
C ASP A 53 6.12 -15.92 22.03
N LEU A 54 5.21 -16.80 21.61
CA LEU A 54 4.43 -17.63 22.53
C LEU A 54 5.25 -18.72 23.19
N THR A 55 5.15 -18.82 24.52
CA THR A 55 5.52 -20.04 25.24
C THR A 55 4.39 -21.06 25.15
N VAL A 56 4.73 -22.35 25.33
CA VAL A 56 3.75 -23.45 25.31
C VAL A 56 2.62 -23.22 26.31
N ASP A 57 2.94 -22.78 27.53
CA ASP A 57 1.95 -22.50 28.58
C ASP A 57 0.97 -21.38 28.19
N VAL A 58 1.48 -20.29 27.61
CA VAL A 58 0.64 -19.16 27.17
C VAL A 58 -0.23 -19.56 25.99
N PHE A 59 0.30 -20.35 25.05
CA PHE A 59 -0.47 -20.90 23.94
C PHE A 59 -1.60 -21.80 24.43
N ASP A 60 -1.34 -22.72 25.36
CA ASP A 60 -2.36 -23.61 25.91
C ASP A 60 -3.46 -22.85 26.66
N LYS A 61 -3.10 -21.80 27.40
CA LYS A 61 -4.06 -20.89 28.06
C LYS A 61 -4.91 -20.13 27.05
N ALA A 62 -4.30 -19.57 26.00
CA ALA A 62 -5.02 -18.87 24.93
C ALA A 62 -5.97 -19.84 24.19
N LYS A 63 -5.50 -21.04 23.85
CA LYS A 63 -6.29 -22.11 23.23
C LYS A 63 -7.49 -22.50 24.08
N ARG A 64 -7.31 -22.78 25.38
CA ARG A 64 -8.42 -23.07 26.30
C ARG A 64 -9.41 -21.92 26.37
N THR A 65 -8.91 -20.68 26.40
CA THR A 65 -9.75 -19.47 26.45
C THR A 65 -10.62 -19.37 25.19
N LEU A 66 -10.01 -19.47 24.01
CA LEU A 66 -10.68 -19.33 22.72
C LEU A 66 -11.67 -20.48 22.43
N LEU A 67 -11.36 -21.71 22.85
CA LEU A 67 -12.21 -22.88 22.58
C LEU A 67 -13.37 -23.05 23.57
N ASN A 68 -13.22 -22.57 24.82
CA ASN A 68 -14.23 -22.78 25.86
C ASN A 68 -15.16 -21.57 26.07
N ALA A 69 -14.79 -20.37 25.61
CA ALA A 69 -15.64 -19.20 25.71
C ALA A 69 -16.77 -19.25 24.66
N SER A 70 -18.04 -19.22 25.08
CA SER A 70 -19.15 -19.14 24.13
C SER A 70 -19.29 -17.76 23.49
N HIS A 71 -18.94 -16.70 24.23
CA HIS A 71 -18.91 -15.32 23.74
C HIS A 71 -17.62 -14.65 24.19
N LEU A 72 -16.79 -14.24 23.24
CA LEU A 72 -15.49 -13.64 23.53
C LEU A 72 -15.31 -12.33 22.76
N LEU A 73 -14.81 -11.30 23.44
CA LEU A 73 -14.31 -10.06 22.85
C LEU A 73 -12.81 -9.96 23.15
N TRP A 74 -11.98 -9.99 22.10
CA TRP A 74 -10.53 -9.81 22.22
C TRP A 74 -10.13 -8.38 21.84
N VAL A 75 -9.63 -7.63 22.81
CA VAL A 75 -9.22 -6.23 22.64
C VAL A 75 -7.70 -6.19 22.42
N TYR A 76 -7.26 -5.56 21.34
CA TYR A 76 -5.86 -5.49 20.92
C TYR A 76 -5.47 -4.08 20.46
N HIS A 77 -4.17 -3.82 20.34
CA HIS A 77 -3.64 -2.52 19.90
C HIS A 77 -3.38 -2.52 18.39
N LEU A 78 -3.84 -1.49 17.68
CA LEU A 78 -3.70 -1.39 16.21
C LEU A 78 -2.31 -0.95 15.76
N ASP A 79 -1.57 -0.25 16.59
CA ASP A 79 -0.23 0.29 16.29
C ASP A 79 0.88 -0.78 16.34
N SER A 80 0.56 -1.99 16.81
CA SER A 80 1.50 -3.12 16.86
C SER A 80 1.10 -4.21 15.86
N PRO A 81 1.88 -4.44 14.78
CA PRO A 81 1.62 -5.51 13.82
C PRO A 81 1.52 -6.89 14.49
N ASP A 82 2.36 -7.13 15.50
CA ASP A 82 2.38 -8.39 16.24
C ASP A 82 1.08 -8.57 17.05
N ALA A 83 0.50 -7.49 17.59
CA ALA A 83 -0.77 -7.55 18.29
C ALA A 83 -1.94 -7.89 17.36
N GLN A 84 -1.84 -7.56 16.06
CA GLN A 84 -2.88 -7.85 15.07
C GLN A 84 -2.94 -9.34 14.66
N MET A 85 -1.95 -10.15 15.01
CA MET A 85 -1.95 -11.60 14.70
C MET A 85 -3.21 -12.31 15.23
N ILE A 86 -3.77 -11.85 16.34
CA ILE A 86 -5.00 -12.40 16.91
C ILE A 86 -6.20 -12.25 15.99
N VAL A 87 -6.23 -11.20 15.15
CA VAL A 87 -7.30 -10.99 14.15
C VAL A 87 -7.30 -12.13 13.14
N GLY A 88 -6.12 -12.54 12.66
CA GLY A 88 -5.98 -13.68 11.76
C GLY A 88 -6.40 -14.99 12.42
N LEU A 89 -5.87 -15.28 13.62
CA LEU A 89 -6.19 -16.49 14.37
C LEU A 89 -7.71 -16.64 14.63
N THR A 90 -8.35 -15.56 15.09
CA THR A 90 -9.79 -15.58 15.40
C THR A 90 -10.65 -15.69 14.13
N ARG A 91 -10.25 -15.09 13.00
CA ARG A 91 -10.90 -15.29 11.70
C ARG A 91 -10.85 -16.76 11.22
N SER A 92 -9.71 -17.43 11.41
CA SER A 92 -9.58 -18.85 11.08
C SER A 92 -10.50 -19.70 11.95
N LEU A 93 -10.47 -19.50 13.27
CA LEU A 93 -11.34 -20.22 14.22
C LEU A 93 -12.83 -20.05 13.88
N ARG A 94 -13.26 -18.82 13.57
CA ARG A 94 -14.64 -18.53 13.16
C ARG A 94 -15.02 -19.24 11.85
N SER A 95 -14.12 -19.27 10.86
CA SER A 95 -14.35 -19.95 9.58
C SER A 95 -14.51 -21.46 9.74
N GLU A 96 -13.90 -22.03 10.78
CA GLU A 96 -14.01 -23.46 11.13
C GLU A 96 -15.21 -23.77 12.04
N GLY A 97 -16.01 -22.77 12.43
CA GLY A 97 -17.21 -22.94 13.26
C GLY A 97 -16.95 -22.88 14.77
N PHE A 98 -15.77 -22.45 15.22
CA PHE A 98 -15.45 -22.32 16.64
C PHE A 98 -15.81 -20.95 17.19
N GLY A 99 -16.79 -20.94 18.11
CA GLY A 99 -17.10 -19.81 18.99
C GLY A 99 -17.59 -18.54 18.29
N ARG A 100 -18.18 -17.62 19.06
CA ARG A 100 -18.48 -16.26 18.59
C ARG A 100 -17.43 -15.32 19.15
N ILE A 101 -16.26 -15.32 18.51
CA ILE A 101 -15.10 -14.54 18.92
C ILE A 101 -15.07 -13.22 18.15
N ALA A 102 -15.34 -12.11 18.84
CA ALA A 102 -15.19 -10.78 18.31
C ALA A 102 -13.81 -10.19 18.63
N THR A 103 -13.35 -9.25 17.81
CA THR A 103 -12.12 -8.50 18.02
C THR A 103 -12.39 -6.99 18.02
N LEU A 104 -11.68 -6.25 18.87
CA LEU A 104 -11.72 -4.79 18.94
C LEU A 104 -10.29 -4.24 18.91
N GLY A 105 -9.95 -3.57 17.82
CA GLY A 105 -8.68 -2.85 17.70
C GLY A 105 -8.79 -1.44 18.28
N LEU A 106 -7.90 -1.10 19.22
CA LEU A 106 -7.78 0.24 19.80
C LEU A 106 -6.69 1.04 19.09
N GLU A 107 -6.99 2.29 18.75
CA GLU A 107 -5.98 3.24 18.29
C GLU A 107 -5.13 3.74 19.46
N ALA A 108 -3.94 4.29 19.17
CA ALA A 108 -3.03 4.81 20.18
C ALA A 108 -3.71 5.76 21.19
N LYS A 109 -4.62 6.62 20.69
CA LYS A 109 -5.40 7.57 21.50
C LYS A 109 -6.43 6.91 22.43
N ASP A 110 -6.95 5.75 22.05
CA ASP A 110 -8.00 5.02 22.76
C ASP A 110 -7.41 4.06 23.81
N ILE A 111 -6.11 3.71 23.71
CA ILE A 111 -5.40 2.87 24.69
C ILE A 111 -5.40 3.49 26.09
N GLU A 112 -5.27 4.82 26.21
CA GLU A 112 -5.26 5.50 27.51
C GLU A 112 -6.61 5.40 28.23
N LYS A 113 -7.70 5.39 27.46
CA LYS A 113 -9.08 5.33 27.96
C LYS A 113 -9.90 4.33 27.13
N PRO A 114 -9.65 3.03 27.28
CA PRO A 114 -10.22 2.01 26.39
C PRO A 114 -11.67 1.68 26.73
N THR A 115 -12.11 2.05 27.93
CA THR A 115 -13.42 1.70 28.49
C THR A 115 -14.60 2.06 27.59
N PRO A 116 -14.74 3.30 27.06
CA PRO A 116 -15.90 3.66 26.26
C PRO A 116 -16.03 2.81 24.98
N SER A 117 -14.91 2.55 24.29
CA SER A 117 -14.88 1.72 23.08
C SER A 117 -15.22 0.26 23.39
N ILE A 118 -14.76 -0.26 24.53
CA ILE A 118 -15.07 -1.63 24.96
C ILE A 118 -16.55 -1.76 25.33
N LEU A 119 -17.12 -0.79 26.04
CA LEU A 119 -18.55 -0.77 26.37
C LEU A 119 -19.41 -0.68 25.10
N ALA A 120 -19.07 0.20 24.16
CA ALA A 120 -19.76 0.27 22.87
C ALA A 120 -19.73 -1.07 22.12
N ALA A 121 -18.59 -1.77 22.13
CA ALA A 121 -18.47 -3.10 21.52
C ALA A 121 -19.30 -4.15 22.25
N MET A 122 -19.35 -4.10 23.59
CA MET A 122 -20.19 -4.96 24.40
C MET A 122 -21.68 -4.73 24.12
N ASP A 123 -22.13 -3.49 24.01
CA ASP A 123 -23.53 -3.17 23.71
C ASP A 123 -23.92 -3.65 22.30
N ALA A 124 -23.04 -3.47 21.31
CA ALA A 124 -23.26 -3.97 19.95
C ALA A 124 -23.32 -5.50 19.89
N LEU A 125 -22.46 -6.20 20.64
CA LEU A 125 -22.35 -7.66 20.60
C LEU A 125 -23.37 -8.36 21.48
N TRP A 126 -23.63 -7.82 22.67
CA TRP A 126 -24.39 -8.43 23.76
C TRP A 126 -25.43 -7.44 24.32
N PRO A 127 -26.36 -6.95 23.49
CA PRO A 127 -27.36 -5.98 23.93
C PRO A 127 -28.23 -6.58 25.03
N VAL A 128 -28.51 -5.78 26.07
CA VAL A 128 -29.28 -6.24 27.23
C VAL A 128 -30.79 -5.97 27.08
N ASP A 129 -31.16 -4.98 26.26
CA ASP A 129 -32.55 -4.50 26.13
C ASP A 129 -33.37 -5.28 25.09
N GLY A 130 -32.98 -6.51 24.77
CA GLY A 130 -33.67 -7.35 23.78
C GLY A 130 -33.45 -6.92 22.32
N GLU A 131 -32.58 -5.96 22.07
CA GLU A 131 -32.15 -5.58 20.72
C GLU A 131 -31.40 -6.73 20.02
N ARG A 132 -31.34 -6.65 18.68
CA ARG A 132 -30.66 -7.67 17.88
C ARG A 132 -29.15 -7.44 17.93
N SER A 133 -28.44 -8.42 18.48
CA SER A 133 -26.97 -8.50 18.46
C SER A 133 -26.38 -8.29 17.06
N CYS A 134 -25.34 -7.45 16.97
CA CYS A 134 -24.61 -7.14 15.75
C CYS A 134 -23.97 -8.40 15.15
N LYS A 135 -24.10 -8.58 13.84
CA LYS A 135 -23.51 -9.74 13.14
C LYS A 135 -22.00 -9.61 12.91
N GLU A 136 -21.50 -8.37 12.91
CA GLU A 136 -20.08 -8.09 12.72
C GLU A 136 -19.29 -8.51 13.95
N LEU A 137 -18.07 -9.00 13.72
CA LEU A 137 -17.21 -9.55 14.77
C LEU A 137 -15.80 -8.95 14.75
N ASP A 138 -15.50 -8.07 13.81
CA ASP A 138 -14.24 -7.32 13.80
C ASP A 138 -14.58 -5.83 13.87
N PHE A 139 -14.07 -5.16 14.89
CA PHE A 139 -14.29 -3.74 15.14
C PHE A 139 -12.96 -3.03 15.29
N ARG A 140 -12.96 -1.76 14.91
CA ARG A 140 -11.94 -0.78 15.28
C ARG A 140 -12.60 0.37 16.02
N ALA A 141 -11.97 0.81 17.09
CA ALA A 141 -12.39 1.99 17.83
C ALA A 141 -12.03 3.26 17.07
N CYS A 142 -12.93 4.24 17.11
CA CYS A 142 -12.65 5.64 16.82
C CYS A 142 -13.31 6.46 17.93
N GLY A 143 -12.66 6.55 19.09
CA GLY A 143 -13.32 7.05 20.30
C GLY A 143 -14.43 6.10 20.76
N SER A 144 -15.65 6.59 20.96
CA SER A 144 -16.83 5.76 21.31
C SER A 144 -17.47 5.09 20.09
N ASP A 145 -17.15 5.54 18.88
CA ASP A 145 -17.72 4.98 17.67
C ASP A 145 -16.96 3.71 17.24
N LEU A 146 -17.70 2.74 16.71
CA LEU A 146 -17.14 1.51 16.17
C LEU A 146 -17.21 1.54 14.65
N VAL A 147 -16.07 1.27 14.01
CA VAL A 147 -16.00 1.06 12.56
C VAL A 147 -15.69 -0.40 12.26
N VAL A 148 -16.23 -0.90 11.16
CA VAL A 148 -16.08 -2.29 10.72
C VAL A 148 -15.17 -2.30 9.49
N PRO A 149 -14.05 -3.04 9.50
CA PRO A 149 -13.17 -3.13 8.34
C PRO A 149 -13.88 -3.86 7.19
N ARG A 150 -13.83 -3.27 5.99
CA ARG A 150 -14.37 -3.87 4.77
C ARG A 150 -13.27 -4.04 3.75
N VAL A 151 -13.30 -5.16 3.04
CA VAL A 151 -12.42 -5.41 1.90
C VAL A 151 -12.99 -4.66 0.70
N THR A 152 -12.18 -3.82 0.08
CA THR A 152 -12.53 -3.08 -1.13
C THR A 152 -11.51 -3.36 -2.22
N ASN A 153 -11.94 -3.28 -3.48
CA ASN A 153 -11.02 -3.38 -4.61
C ASN A 153 -10.25 -2.06 -4.75
N ASP A 154 -8.92 -2.11 -4.64
CA ASP A 154 -8.04 -0.97 -4.93
C ASP A 154 -7.45 -1.13 -6.33
N THR A 155 -8.05 -0.47 -7.31
CA THR A 155 -7.64 -0.57 -8.71
C THR A 155 -6.24 -0.03 -8.96
N VAL A 156 -5.79 0.95 -8.17
CA VAL A 156 -4.48 1.59 -8.34
C VAL A 156 -3.39 0.67 -7.81
N ALA A 157 -3.55 0.18 -6.58
CA ALA A 157 -2.61 -0.76 -5.98
C ALA A 157 -2.56 -2.08 -6.79
N ASN A 158 -3.70 -2.58 -7.25
CA ASN A 158 -3.75 -3.77 -8.08
C ASN A 158 -3.04 -3.59 -9.43
N ALA A 159 -3.20 -2.44 -10.09
CA ALA A 159 -2.49 -2.14 -11.32
C ALA A 159 -0.97 -2.05 -11.10
N PHE A 160 -0.54 -1.45 -9.98
CA PHE A 160 0.87 -1.42 -9.59
C PHE A 160 1.42 -2.82 -9.36
N VAL A 161 0.80 -3.62 -8.49
CA VAL A 161 1.24 -5.00 -8.21
C VAL A 161 1.26 -5.82 -9.49
N HIS A 162 0.24 -5.71 -10.34
CA HIS A 162 0.20 -6.43 -11.62
C HIS A 162 1.38 -6.05 -12.53
N LYS A 163 1.71 -4.75 -12.65
CA LYS A 163 2.87 -4.28 -13.42
C LYS A 163 4.21 -4.79 -12.88
N GLU A 164 4.36 -4.88 -11.56
CA GLU A 164 5.62 -5.29 -10.93
C GLU A 164 5.81 -6.80 -10.86
N THR A 165 4.72 -7.58 -10.81
CA THR A 165 4.76 -9.04 -10.57
C THR A 165 4.54 -9.88 -11.82
N HIS A 166 4.07 -9.29 -12.92
CA HIS A 166 3.82 -10.00 -14.17
C HIS A 166 4.86 -9.60 -15.22
N GLU A 167 5.07 -10.48 -16.21
CA GLU A 167 5.91 -10.15 -17.37
C GLU A 167 5.36 -8.90 -18.06
N LYS A 168 6.26 -7.95 -18.36
CA LYS A 168 5.92 -6.72 -19.09
C LYS A 168 5.25 -7.11 -20.41
N THR A 169 3.93 -6.94 -20.47
CA THR A 169 3.16 -7.29 -21.66
C THR A 169 3.07 -6.07 -22.56
N ILE A 170 3.51 -6.21 -23.81
CA ILE A 170 3.34 -5.17 -24.82
C ILE A 170 1.85 -5.05 -25.13
N SER A 171 1.30 -3.83 -25.05
CA SER A 171 -0.09 -3.55 -25.38
C SER A 171 -0.20 -2.32 -26.28
N VAL A 172 -1.20 -2.33 -27.16
CA VAL A 172 -1.50 -1.17 -28.00
C VAL A 172 -2.05 -0.04 -27.11
N GLN A 173 -1.46 1.14 -27.23
CA GLN A 173 -1.82 2.34 -26.48
C GLN A 173 -1.97 3.53 -27.44
N PRO A 174 -2.72 4.58 -27.08
CA PRO A 174 -2.69 5.83 -27.81
C PRO A 174 -1.26 6.36 -27.89
N PHE A 175 -0.87 6.88 -29.06
CA PHE A 175 0.47 7.46 -29.23
C PHE A 175 0.66 8.71 -28.36
N TYR A 176 -0.34 9.60 -28.31
CA TYR A 176 -0.29 10.77 -27.43
C TYR A 176 -0.85 10.44 -26.05
N GLN A 177 -0.01 10.54 -25.02
CA GLN A 177 -0.38 10.30 -23.63
C GLN A 177 0.14 11.46 -22.78
N SER A 178 -0.75 12.38 -22.40
CA SER A 178 -0.38 13.60 -21.67
C SER A 178 0.36 13.27 -20.37
N GLY A 179 1.51 13.89 -20.15
CA GLY A 179 2.33 13.69 -18.95
C GLY A 179 3.15 12.41 -18.92
N ARG A 180 3.06 11.55 -19.94
CA ARG A 180 3.86 10.33 -20.06
C ARG A 180 4.97 10.52 -21.09
N ARG A 181 6.20 10.17 -20.71
CA ARG A 181 7.37 10.19 -21.59
C ARG A 181 7.69 8.77 -21.99
N PHE A 182 7.96 8.56 -23.27
CA PHE A 182 8.33 7.26 -23.79
C PHE A 182 9.38 7.35 -24.90
N LYS A 183 10.12 6.26 -25.07
CA LYS A 183 11.13 6.04 -26.11
C LYS A 183 10.96 4.66 -26.74
N LEU A 184 11.49 4.51 -27.95
CA LEU A 184 11.53 3.25 -28.66
C LEU A 184 12.65 2.36 -28.10
N GLU A 185 12.30 1.12 -27.78
CA GLU A 185 13.24 0.07 -27.37
C GLU A 185 13.06 -1.17 -28.24
N ILE A 186 14.05 -2.07 -28.19
CA ILE A 186 14.02 -3.37 -28.88
C ILE A 186 14.08 -4.45 -27.81
N ALA A 187 13.05 -5.30 -27.72
CA ALA A 187 13.02 -6.34 -26.70
C ALA A 187 14.03 -7.46 -27.01
N SER A 188 14.22 -7.79 -28.29
CA SER A 188 15.21 -8.76 -28.76
C SER A 188 16.09 -8.13 -29.85
N PRO A 189 17.25 -7.58 -29.48
CA PRO A 189 18.18 -6.98 -30.44
C PRO A 189 18.49 -7.94 -31.61
N GLY A 190 18.40 -7.44 -32.85
CA GLY A 190 18.43 -8.29 -34.06
C GLY A 190 17.06 -8.65 -34.65
N SER A 191 15.96 -8.37 -33.93
CA SER A 191 14.58 -8.61 -34.40
C SER A 191 13.75 -7.34 -34.39
N LEU A 192 13.48 -6.79 -35.58
CA LEU A 192 12.72 -5.54 -35.73
C LEU A 192 11.26 -5.66 -35.30
N ASP A 193 10.69 -6.86 -35.30
CA ASP A 193 9.30 -7.11 -34.84
C ASP A 193 9.15 -6.98 -33.32
N THR A 194 10.26 -6.79 -32.61
CA THR A 194 10.28 -6.59 -31.16
C THR A 194 10.46 -5.14 -30.75
N LEU A 195 10.26 -4.20 -31.69
CA LEU A 195 10.22 -2.77 -31.41
C LEU A 195 8.96 -2.40 -30.60
N TYR A 196 9.13 -1.68 -29.50
CA TYR A 196 8.04 -1.22 -28.65
C TYR A 196 8.39 0.11 -27.98
N PHE A 197 7.36 0.85 -27.54
CA PHE A 197 7.56 2.06 -26.74
C PHE A 197 7.57 1.71 -25.25
N ALA A 198 8.61 2.15 -24.54
CA ALA A 198 8.77 2.02 -23.11
C ALA A 198 8.75 3.39 -22.43
N ASP A 199 8.39 3.43 -21.15
CA ASP A 199 8.50 4.64 -20.34
C ASP A 199 9.95 5.13 -20.31
N ASP A 200 10.14 6.43 -20.57
CA ASP A 200 11.47 7.03 -20.61
C ASP A 200 11.73 7.84 -19.34
N ASN A 201 12.62 7.30 -18.52
CA ASN A 201 13.17 8.00 -17.36
C ASN A 201 14.33 8.87 -17.85
N VAL A 202 14.00 9.97 -18.53
CA VAL A 202 15.00 10.94 -19.01
C VAL A 202 15.88 11.38 -17.83
N GLY A 203 17.20 11.33 -18.03
CA GLY A 203 18.17 11.74 -17.02
C GLY A 203 18.04 13.22 -16.65
N MET A 204 18.69 13.64 -15.57
CA MET A 204 18.77 15.06 -15.22
C MET A 204 19.46 15.83 -16.36
N LEU A 205 18.87 16.96 -16.74
CA LEU A 205 19.43 17.86 -17.74
C LEU A 205 20.84 18.32 -17.32
N GLY A 206 21.83 18.09 -18.17
CA GLY A 206 23.19 18.57 -17.97
C GLY A 206 23.30 20.09 -18.07
N ASP A 207 24.34 20.66 -17.46
CA ASP A 207 24.56 22.11 -17.40
C ASP A 207 24.72 22.76 -18.79
N ASP A 208 25.25 22.03 -19.77
CA ASP A 208 25.51 22.47 -21.15
C ASP A 208 24.55 21.82 -22.18
N GLU A 209 23.47 21.23 -21.69
CA GLU A 209 22.50 20.50 -22.50
C GLU A 209 21.20 21.28 -22.70
N ILE A 210 20.44 20.89 -23.72
CA ILE A 210 19.07 21.30 -23.93
C ILE A 210 18.19 20.06 -23.94
N GLU A 211 16.98 20.18 -23.40
CA GLU A 211 15.92 19.20 -23.53
C GLU A 211 14.98 19.66 -24.65
N ILE A 212 14.65 18.73 -25.55
CA ILE A 212 13.83 19.01 -26.72
C ILE A 212 12.60 18.12 -26.65
N GLU A 213 11.41 18.73 -26.70
CA GLU A 213 10.17 18.02 -27.01
C GLU A 213 10.18 17.67 -28.50
N VAL A 214 10.42 16.40 -28.81
CA VAL A 214 10.63 15.91 -30.17
C VAL A 214 9.31 15.95 -30.93
N LYS A 215 9.32 16.61 -32.10
CA LYS A 215 8.17 16.66 -33.02
C LYS A 215 8.37 15.76 -34.23
N ALA A 216 9.62 15.59 -34.67
CA ALA A 216 9.99 14.62 -35.68
C ALA A 216 11.42 14.13 -35.47
N THR A 217 11.66 12.89 -35.87
CA THR A 217 12.98 12.26 -35.88
C THR A 217 13.24 11.72 -37.28
N GLY A 218 14.46 11.87 -37.77
CA GLY A 218 14.86 11.25 -39.03
C GLY A 218 15.17 9.77 -38.83
N LEU A 219 14.71 8.92 -39.76
CA LEU A 219 15.06 7.50 -39.78
C LEU A 219 16.20 7.28 -40.78
N ASN A 220 17.34 6.81 -40.29
CA ASN A 220 18.53 6.59 -41.08
C ASN A 220 18.86 5.10 -41.23
N PHE A 221 19.63 4.74 -42.27
CA PHE A 221 20.12 3.36 -42.43
C PHE A 221 20.93 2.89 -41.23
N LYS A 222 21.65 3.82 -40.57
CA LYS A 222 22.38 3.56 -39.33
C LYS A 222 21.47 2.98 -38.24
N ASP A 223 20.25 3.49 -38.08
CA ASP A 223 19.32 3.02 -37.05
C ASP A 223 18.92 1.56 -37.30
N ILE A 224 18.76 1.16 -38.57
CA ILE A 224 18.47 -0.22 -38.95
C ILE A 224 19.66 -1.13 -38.57
N VAL A 225 20.89 -0.72 -38.91
CA VAL A 225 22.10 -1.49 -38.61
C VAL A 225 22.31 -1.65 -37.09
N VAL A 226 22.03 -0.60 -36.31
CA VAL A 226 22.07 -0.65 -34.83
C VAL A 226 20.99 -1.59 -34.31
N ALA A 227 19.75 -1.46 -34.79
CA ALA A 227 18.62 -2.30 -34.37
C ALA A 227 18.83 -3.80 -34.68
N MET A 228 19.56 -4.09 -35.78
CA MET A 228 19.94 -5.43 -36.19
C MET A 228 21.19 -5.98 -35.49
N CYS A 229 21.71 -5.31 -34.45
CA CYS A 229 22.94 -5.68 -33.74
C CYS A 229 24.21 -5.76 -34.60
N GLN A 230 24.22 -5.06 -35.73
CA GLN A 230 25.39 -5.01 -36.63
C GLN A 230 26.32 -3.84 -36.30
N LEU A 231 25.89 -2.92 -35.42
CA LEU A 231 26.70 -1.82 -34.91
C LEU A 231 26.45 -1.64 -33.40
N ALA A 232 27.53 -1.59 -32.60
CA ALA A 232 27.46 -1.40 -31.16
C ALA A 232 27.20 0.07 -30.81
N GLN A 233 25.91 0.45 -30.69
CA GLN A 233 25.46 1.75 -30.22
C GLN A 233 24.24 1.54 -29.29
N PRO A 234 24.19 2.17 -28.10
CA PRO A 234 23.13 1.89 -27.12
C PRO A 234 21.84 2.69 -27.32
N TRP A 235 21.73 3.51 -28.37
CA TRP A 235 20.57 4.34 -28.68
C TRP A 235 20.20 4.31 -30.17
N LEU A 236 18.95 4.65 -30.47
CA LEU A 236 18.41 4.81 -31.82
C LEU A 236 17.95 6.25 -32.07
N GLY A 237 18.10 6.70 -33.31
CA GLY A 237 17.83 8.07 -33.70
C GLY A 237 19.03 8.95 -33.34
N ILE A 238 19.59 9.57 -34.37
CA ILE A 238 20.77 10.45 -34.28
C ILE A 238 20.44 11.91 -34.58
N GLU A 239 19.19 12.19 -34.91
CA GLU A 239 18.72 13.52 -35.28
C GLU A 239 17.25 13.71 -34.92
N CYS A 240 16.90 14.92 -34.47
CA CYS A 240 15.51 15.31 -34.25
C CYS A 240 15.27 16.77 -34.60
N SER A 241 13.99 17.09 -34.75
CA SER A 241 13.49 18.46 -34.75
C SER A 241 12.38 18.57 -33.72
N GLY A 242 12.32 19.72 -33.05
CA GLY A 242 11.37 19.91 -31.97
C GLY A 242 11.40 21.30 -31.37
N VAL A 243 10.90 21.38 -30.16
CA VAL A 243 10.80 22.61 -29.38
C VAL A 243 11.58 22.44 -28.09
N ILE A 244 12.41 23.43 -27.73
CA ILE A 244 13.15 23.38 -26.46
C ILE A 244 12.17 23.43 -25.30
N SER A 245 12.21 22.41 -24.43
CA SER A 245 11.43 22.35 -23.20
C SER A 245 12.22 22.87 -21.99
N SER A 246 13.53 22.64 -21.96
CA SER A 246 14.41 23.05 -20.86
C SER A 246 15.82 23.37 -21.38
N VAL A 247 16.54 24.26 -20.68
CA VAL A 247 17.94 24.63 -21.00
C VAL A 247 18.82 24.47 -19.76
N GLY A 248 20.01 23.92 -19.95
CA GLY A 248 21.03 23.81 -18.92
C GLY A 248 21.54 25.18 -18.48
N LYS A 249 22.04 25.28 -17.24
CA LYS A 249 22.39 26.56 -16.61
C LYS A 249 23.49 27.35 -17.35
N ASN A 250 24.35 26.69 -18.12
CA ASN A 250 25.42 27.32 -18.88
C ASN A 250 25.00 27.66 -20.33
N VAL A 251 23.81 27.23 -20.76
CA VAL A 251 23.34 27.44 -22.13
C VAL A 251 22.70 28.81 -22.27
N SER A 252 23.34 29.68 -23.04
CA SER A 252 22.85 31.04 -23.35
C SER A 252 22.42 31.22 -24.81
N SER A 253 22.74 30.26 -25.68
CA SER A 253 22.46 30.32 -27.12
C SER A 253 21.00 29.96 -27.49
N PHE A 254 20.20 29.52 -26.53
CA PHE A 254 18.87 28.98 -26.74
C PHE A 254 17.89 29.42 -25.65
N THR A 255 16.59 29.41 -26.01
CA THR A 255 15.50 29.74 -25.08
C THR A 255 14.40 28.68 -25.15
N VAL A 256 13.70 28.46 -24.02
CA VAL A 256 12.53 27.57 -23.97
C VAL A 256 11.46 28.06 -24.95
N GLY A 257 10.84 27.13 -25.68
CA GLY A 257 9.87 27.43 -26.74
C GLY A 257 10.48 27.63 -28.13
N GLN A 258 11.81 27.68 -28.26
CA GLN A 258 12.49 27.84 -29.54
C GLN A 258 12.44 26.55 -30.37
N ARG A 259 12.19 26.70 -31.67
CA ARG A 259 12.24 25.60 -32.65
C ARG A 259 13.69 25.28 -33.01
N VAL A 260 14.08 24.02 -32.91
CA VAL A 260 15.45 23.57 -33.17
C VAL A 260 15.52 22.26 -33.93
N VAL A 261 16.61 22.08 -34.68
CA VAL A 261 17.13 20.77 -35.07
C VAL A 261 18.30 20.43 -34.15
N ALA A 262 18.47 19.17 -33.82
CA ALA A 262 19.57 18.71 -32.96
C ALA A 262 20.04 17.30 -33.32
N LEU A 263 21.24 16.97 -32.86
CA LEU A 263 21.86 15.65 -32.99
C LEU A 263 22.03 15.02 -31.59
N PRO A 264 20.97 14.47 -30.99
CA PRO A 264 21.04 13.83 -29.67
C PRO A 264 21.59 12.38 -29.76
N GLU A 265 21.95 11.83 -28.61
CA GLU A 265 22.24 10.40 -28.43
C GLU A 265 20.95 9.64 -28.10
N GLY A 266 20.03 9.60 -29.08
CA GLY A 266 18.71 9.02 -28.93
C GLY A 266 17.61 10.02 -29.26
N ALA A 267 16.94 9.83 -30.39
CA ALA A 267 15.88 10.71 -30.89
C ALA A 267 14.54 9.99 -31.12
N PHE A 268 14.50 8.66 -31.03
CA PHE A 268 13.26 7.89 -31.15
C PHE A 268 12.49 7.90 -29.83
N SER A 269 12.14 9.10 -29.37
CA SER A 269 11.54 9.38 -28.07
C SER A 269 10.65 10.63 -28.16
N THR A 270 9.83 10.82 -27.12
CA THR A 270 9.03 12.04 -26.94
C THR A 270 9.86 13.24 -26.52
N TYR A 271 10.97 13.00 -25.81
CA TYR A 271 11.94 14.01 -25.39
C TYR A 271 13.35 13.50 -25.61
N ALA A 272 14.26 14.39 -26.00
CA ALA A 272 15.66 14.06 -26.20
C ALA A 272 16.55 15.12 -25.52
N LEU A 273 17.67 14.66 -24.95
CA LEU A 273 18.73 15.53 -24.45
C LEU A 273 19.81 15.66 -25.53
N SER A 274 20.27 16.88 -25.77
CA SER A 274 21.37 17.15 -26.69
C SER A 274 22.29 18.23 -26.12
N ARG A 275 23.58 18.17 -26.46
CA ARG A 275 24.50 19.28 -26.18
C ARG A 275 24.04 20.50 -26.96
N ALA A 276 24.06 21.68 -26.33
CA ALA A 276 23.70 22.93 -27.02
C ALA A 276 24.55 23.15 -28.29
N ALA A 277 25.82 22.74 -28.28
CA ALA A 277 26.71 22.82 -29.44
C ALA A 277 26.31 21.92 -30.62
N SER A 278 25.44 20.93 -30.40
CA SER A 278 24.94 19.99 -31.41
C SER A 278 23.52 20.30 -31.88
N ALA A 279 23.07 21.54 -31.67
CA ALA A 279 21.75 22.01 -32.06
C ALA A 279 21.83 23.34 -32.84
N ALA A 280 20.82 23.59 -33.67
CA ALA A 280 20.67 24.84 -34.42
C ALA A 280 19.20 25.28 -34.48
N PRO A 281 18.91 26.60 -34.47
CA PRO A 281 17.55 27.11 -34.68
C PRO A 281 17.00 26.72 -36.05
N ILE A 282 15.71 26.38 -36.10
CA ILE A 282 14.99 26.20 -37.37
C ILE A 282 14.64 27.59 -37.92
N PRO A 283 14.97 27.90 -39.20
CA PRO A 283 14.54 29.13 -39.85
C PRO A 283 13.01 29.27 -39.88
N GLU A 284 12.49 30.49 -39.82
CA GLU A 284 11.03 30.76 -39.76
C GLU A 284 10.22 30.15 -40.92
N ASN A 285 10.87 29.92 -42.06
CA ASN A 285 10.24 29.51 -43.31
C ASN A 285 10.24 27.98 -43.55
N ILE A 286 10.65 27.20 -42.57
CA ILE A 286 10.62 25.73 -42.53
C ILE A 286 9.74 25.31 -41.36
#